data_AF-A0A3G5SZE9-F1
#
_entry.id   AF-A0A3G5SZE9-F1
#
_cell.length_a   1.000
_cell.length_b   1.000
_cell.length_c   1.000
_cell.angle_alpha   90.00
_cell.angle_beta   90.00
_cell.angle_gamma   90.00
#
_symmetry.space_group_name_H-M   'P 1'
#
loop_
_entity.id
_entity.type
_entity.pdbx_description
1 polymer ?
#
loop_
_entity_poly.entity_id
_entity_poly.type
_entity_poly.pdbx_seq_one_letter_code
_entity_poly.pdbx_strand_id
1 'polypeptide(L)'
;MAAVRAEGLYKVFGRKADLAVQQLKQGASREEVAKLGVTPAVIDASFEVEPGEIFVVMGLSGSGKSTLIRMLNGLWHATDGHIYVDGTDIVNAHGAELRQMRKEKISMVFQHFALLPHLTVAENAAYALDIQGMPKEERFARAEEALEMVGLGGWGDRFPVQLSGGMKQRVGLARALAAGSEIMLMDEAFSALDPLIKREMQEQLLQLQSSLNKTIVFITHDLNEAMRLGDRIAVMRDGRIVQIGTAEEVLNDPANDYVAQFVADVDRTRVLTASSIMEPAQFVVNADSGPREAQYTMREKQMVAAFAVGRRGDKLHGVVHDQDVVSAVRRGDKSLEGIIDTDVGAVHQDTYLVDLFAPSAENPLPLPVIDDEKRLVGVVPRVTLLSAMASIADVVHTADSPAQDAATTGVTRGFGTEASNAGQGGDA
;
A
#
# COMPACT_ATOMS: atom_id res chain seq x y z
N MET A 1 20.59 6.56 3.10
CA MET A 1 20.13 7.76 3.84
C MET A 1 18.75 8.06 3.32
N ALA A 2 17.77 8.26 4.20
CA ALA A 2 16.40 8.53 3.80
C ALA A 2 16.32 9.80 2.93
N ALA A 3 15.49 9.77 1.89
CA ALA A 3 15.22 10.91 1.02
C ALA A 3 14.38 11.98 1.75
N VAL A 4 13.42 11.54 2.57
CA VAL A 4 12.62 12.41 3.45
C VAL A 4 12.59 11.81 4.85
N ARG A 5 12.79 12.65 5.86
CA ARG A 5 12.68 12.25 7.27
C ARG A 5 11.93 13.32 8.07
N ALA A 6 10.94 12.88 8.83
CA ALA A 6 10.15 13.68 9.75
C ALA A 6 10.42 13.23 11.18
N GLU A 7 10.72 14.17 12.07
CA GLU A 7 11.03 13.89 13.48
C GLU A 7 10.13 14.74 14.39
N GLY A 8 9.22 14.07 15.11
CA GLY A 8 8.38 14.68 16.15
C GLY A 8 7.58 15.87 15.65
N LEU A 9 6.96 15.79 14.47
CA LEU A 9 6.30 16.93 13.85
C LEU A 9 4.98 17.31 14.52
N TYR A 10 4.81 18.61 14.77
CA TYR A 10 3.56 19.21 15.21
C TYR A 10 3.13 20.32 14.26
N LYS A 11 1.83 20.38 13.98
CA LYS A 11 1.18 21.55 13.37
C LYS A 11 -0.10 21.86 14.09
N VAL A 12 -0.13 23.03 14.72
CA VAL A 12 -1.31 23.57 15.40
C VAL A 12 -1.66 24.93 14.78
N PHE A 13 -2.91 25.09 14.34
CA PHE A 13 -3.44 26.38 13.90
C PHE A 13 -4.02 27.15 15.08
N GLY A 14 -3.80 28.47 15.10
CA GLY A 14 -4.37 29.38 16.09
C GLY A 14 -3.30 30.08 16.92
N ARG A 15 -3.73 31.09 17.69
CA ARG A 15 -2.81 31.99 18.42
C ARG A 15 -2.08 31.32 19.59
N LYS A 16 -2.62 30.22 20.13
CA LYS A 16 -2.07 29.48 21.27
C LYS A 16 -1.39 28.18 20.84
N ALA A 17 -0.82 28.15 19.63
CA ALA A 17 -0.23 26.95 19.04
C ALA A 17 0.89 26.35 19.92
N ASP A 18 1.83 27.18 20.39
CA ASP A 18 2.97 26.71 21.20
C ASP A 18 2.51 26.14 22.55
N LEU A 19 1.56 26.79 23.22
CA LEU A 19 0.96 26.30 24.45
C LEU A 19 0.26 24.95 24.22
N ALA A 20 -0.44 24.80 23.10
CA ALA A 20 -1.11 23.56 22.75
C ALA A 20 -0.10 22.44 22.50
N VAL A 21 1.02 22.71 21.81
CA VAL A 21 2.09 21.71 21.64
C VAL A 21 2.67 21.30 22.99
N GLN A 22 2.92 22.24 23.91
CA GLN A 22 3.39 21.91 25.26
C GLN A 22 2.42 20.98 26.00
N GLN A 23 1.11 21.26 25.95
CA GLN A 23 0.10 20.40 26.57
C GLN A 23 0.01 19.02 25.91
N LEU A 24 0.07 18.95 24.57
CA LEU A 24 0.08 17.69 23.83
C LEU A 24 1.29 16.82 24.20
N LYS A 25 2.47 17.43 24.34
CA LYS A 25 3.70 16.74 24.80
C LYS A 25 3.59 16.25 26.25
N GLN A 26 2.75 16.86 27.06
CA GLN A 26 2.45 16.44 28.44
C GLN A 26 1.35 15.37 28.52
N GLY A 27 0.83 14.91 27.38
CA GLY A 27 -0.19 13.86 27.31
C GLY A 27 -1.63 14.37 27.23
N ALA A 28 -1.85 15.68 27.04
CA ALA A 28 -3.20 16.18 26.79
C ALA A 28 -3.77 15.60 25.49
N SER A 29 -5.07 15.32 25.50
CA SER A 29 -5.83 14.87 24.32
C SER A 29 -6.05 16.01 23.32
N ARG A 30 -6.34 15.64 22.07
CA ARG A 30 -6.68 16.59 21.01
C ARG A 30 -7.91 17.42 21.37
N GLU A 31 -8.93 16.83 22.00
CA GLU A 31 -10.13 17.55 22.42
C GLU A 31 -9.85 18.56 23.54
N GLU A 32 -8.93 18.26 24.45
CA GLU A 32 -8.57 19.18 25.54
C GLU A 32 -7.88 20.43 25.01
N VAL A 33 -6.86 20.28 24.15
CA VAL A 33 -6.20 21.45 23.55
C VAL A 33 -7.11 22.20 22.60
N ALA A 34 -8.06 21.56 21.92
CA ALA A 34 -9.04 22.25 21.07
C ALA A 34 -9.85 23.31 21.85
N LYS A 35 -10.08 23.12 23.16
CA LYS A 35 -10.75 24.11 24.04
C LYS A 35 -9.99 25.44 24.14
N LEU A 36 -8.71 25.48 23.77
CA LEU A 36 -7.92 26.71 23.70
C LEU A 36 -8.26 27.57 22.47
N GLY A 37 -9.15 27.12 21.59
CA GLY A 37 -9.48 27.78 20.32
C GLY A 37 -8.40 27.57 19.26
N VAL A 38 -7.78 26.40 19.26
CA VAL A 38 -6.74 25.98 18.30
C VAL A 38 -7.16 24.71 17.57
N THR A 39 -6.53 24.44 16.43
CA THR A 39 -6.76 23.21 15.66
C THR A 39 -5.46 22.43 15.52
N PRO A 40 -5.25 21.38 16.33
CA PRO A 40 -4.15 20.45 16.13
C PRO A 40 -4.42 19.60 14.87
N ALA A 41 -3.58 19.79 13.85
CA ALA A 41 -3.72 19.13 12.55
C ALA A 41 -2.72 18.01 12.36
N VAL A 42 -1.49 18.16 12.87
CA VAL A 42 -0.48 17.08 12.93
C VAL A 42 0.09 17.07 14.35
N ILE A 43 0.22 15.89 14.92
CA ILE A 43 0.59 15.68 16.32
C ILE A 43 1.59 14.51 16.35
N ASP A 44 2.83 14.83 16.72
CA ASP A 44 3.89 13.86 16.95
C ASP A 44 4.17 12.90 15.78
N ALA A 45 4.14 13.40 14.54
CA ALA A 45 4.38 12.57 13.37
C ALA A 45 5.88 12.38 13.14
N SER A 46 6.33 11.12 13.15
CA SER A 46 7.70 10.73 12.84
C SER A 46 7.72 9.58 11.83
N PHE A 47 8.52 9.70 10.77
CA PHE A 47 8.69 8.67 9.74
C PHE A 47 9.89 8.96 8.84
N GLU A 48 10.33 7.94 8.11
CA GLU A 48 11.39 8.00 7.11
C GLU A 48 10.88 7.40 5.79
N VAL A 49 11.27 8.04 4.69
CA VAL A 49 11.00 7.63 3.32
C VAL A 49 12.34 7.37 2.62
N GLU A 50 12.53 6.14 2.16
CA GLU A 50 13.71 5.69 1.46
C GLU A 50 13.74 6.20 0.01
N PRO A 51 14.94 6.38 -0.58
CA PRO A 51 15.06 6.75 -1.99
C PRO A 51 14.39 5.71 -2.90
N GLY A 52 13.54 6.19 -3.81
CA GLY A 52 12.79 5.35 -4.75
C GLY A 52 11.52 4.73 -4.16
N GLU A 53 11.23 4.92 -2.88
CA GLU A 53 10.02 4.39 -2.23
C GLU A 53 8.77 5.19 -2.63
N ILE A 54 7.65 4.47 -2.84
CA ILE A 54 6.30 5.04 -2.82
C ILE A 54 5.75 4.93 -1.41
N PHE A 55 5.89 6.00 -0.64
CA PHE A 55 5.37 6.11 0.72
C PHE A 55 3.97 6.72 0.71
N VAL A 56 2.97 5.91 1.05
CA VAL A 56 1.58 6.34 1.06
C VAL A 56 1.18 6.84 2.44
N VAL A 57 0.56 8.03 2.49
CA VAL A 57 -0.08 8.55 3.70
C VAL A 57 -1.59 8.48 3.53
N MET A 58 -2.24 7.66 4.35
CA MET A 58 -3.67 7.37 4.25
C MET A 58 -4.45 7.75 5.50
N GLY A 59 -5.77 7.81 5.40
CA GLY A 59 -6.68 8.09 6.52
C GLY A 59 -7.88 8.96 6.11
N LEU A 60 -8.83 9.11 7.02
CA LEU A 60 -10.06 9.87 6.75
C LEU A 60 -9.81 11.35 6.45
N SER A 61 -10.83 12.02 5.90
CA SER A 61 -10.83 13.48 5.79
C SER A 61 -10.62 14.12 7.17
N GLY A 62 -9.79 15.17 7.24
CA GLY A 62 -9.48 15.85 8.50
C GLY A 62 -8.43 15.17 9.40
N SER A 63 -7.83 14.05 8.98
CA SER A 63 -6.78 13.36 9.76
C SER A 63 -5.41 14.02 9.75
N GLY A 64 -5.19 15.07 8.94
CA GLY A 64 -3.93 15.83 8.89
C GLY A 64 -3.03 15.57 7.68
N LYS A 65 -3.36 14.61 6.80
CA LYS A 65 -2.54 14.21 5.63
C LYS A 65 -2.07 15.39 4.77
N SER A 66 -3.02 16.16 4.24
CA SER A 66 -2.69 17.30 3.37
C SER A 66 -2.00 18.45 4.13
N THR A 67 -2.09 18.48 5.46
CA THR A 67 -1.28 19.38 6.29
C THR A 67 0.16 18.87 6.34
N LEU A 68 0.36 17.57 6.57
CA LEU A 68 1.66 16.92 6.61
C LEU A 68 2.45 17.14 5.32
N ILE A 69 1.86 16.86 4.15
CA ILE A 69 2.57 17.02 2.87
C ILE A 69 2.96 18.48 2.57
N ARG A 70 2.12 19.44 3.00
CA ARG A 70 2.43 20.87 2.86
C ARG A 70 3.58 21.28 3.77
N MET A 71 3.75 20.62 4.92
CA MET A 71 4.94 20.80 5.75
C MET A 71 6.17 20.18 5.11
N LEU A 72 6.07 18.99 4.49
CA LEU A 72 7.17 18.38 3.74
C LEU A 72 7.66 19.26 2.58
N ASN A 73 6.76 19.99 1.92
CA ASN A 73 7.12 20.98 0.90
C ASN A 73 7.59 22.33 1.49
N GLY A 74 7.56 22.52 2.81
CA GLY A 74 7.82 23.81 3.46
C GLY A 74 6.84 24.92 3.08
N LEU A 75 5.64 24.58 2.57
CA LEU A 75 4.57 25.56 2.36
C LEU A 75 3.99 26.02 3.70
N TRP A 76 3.89 25.10 4.65
CA TRP A 76 3.42 25.37 6.00
C TRP A 76 4.56 25.10 6.99
N HIS A 77 4.89 26.06 7.83
CA HIS A 77 5.88 25.86 8.89
C HIS A 77 5.34 24.89 9.95
N ALA A 78 6.18 23.97 10.41
CA ALA A 78 5.91 23.18 11.60
C ALA A 78 5.78 24.12 12.82
N THR A 79 4.87 23.78 13.74
CA THR A 79 4.84 24.43 15.06
C THR A 79 5.98 23.90 15.93
N ASP A 80 6.35 22.64 15.76
CA ASP A 80 7.48 21.99 16.46
C ASP A 80 7.94 20.75 15.66
N GLY A 81 9.16 20.28 15.91
CA GLY A 81 9.79 19.16 15.21
C GLY A 81 10.62 19.55 13.99
N HIS A 82 11.22 18.56 13.32
CA HIS A 82 12.16 18.73 12.22
C HIS A 82 11.77 17.94 10.97
N ILE A 83 12.08 18.49 9.80
CA ILE A 83 11.92 17.82 8.51
C ILE A 83 13.23 17.90 7.77
N TYR A 84 13.76 16.76 7.37
CA TYR A 84 14.96 16.64 6.56
C TYR A 84 14.60 16.15 5.16
N VAL A 85 15.13 16.83 4.15
CA VAL A 85 15.02 16.44 2.74
C VAL A 85 16.44 16.35 2.19
N ASP A 86 16.85 15.16 1.74
CA ASP A 86 18.24 14.85 1.38
C ASP A 86 19.25 15.30 2.45
N GLY A 87 18.90 15.10 3.73
CA GLY A 87 19.72 15.51 4.89
C GLY A 87 19.66 17.00 5.26
N THR A 88 18.97 17.84 4.49
CA THR A 88 18.84 19.28 4.75
C THR A 88 17.61 19.56 5.61
N ASP A 89 17.77 20.23 6.76
CA ASP A 89 16.66 20.64 7.62
C ASP A 89 15.86 21.81 6.99
N ILE A 90 14.67 21.52 6.47
CA ILE A 90 13.83 22.51 5.79
C ILE A 90 13.01 23.37 6.75
N VAL A 91 12.89 22.99 8.02
CA VAL A 91 12.14 23.77 9.02
C VAL A 91 12.93 25.01 9.40
N ASN A 92 14.26 24.85 9.53
CA ASN A 92 15.19 25.93 9.87
C ASN A 92 15.82 26.62 8.64
N ALA A 93 15.62 26.07 7.43
CA ALA A 93 16.12 26.66 6.19
C ALA A 93 15.59 28.08 5.97
N HIS A 94 16.47 28.98 5.55
CA HIS A 94 16.08 30.35 5.21
C HIS A 94 15.33 30.42 3.87
N GLY A 95 14.57 31.48 3.64
CA GLY A 95 13.65 31.55 2.48
C GLY A 95 14.30 31.38 1.10
N ALA A 96 15.59 31.69 0.93
CA ALA A 96 16.32 31.44 -0.33
C ALA A 96 16.66 29.96 -0.52
N GLU A 97 17.16 29.31 0.53
CA GLU A 97 17.50 27.89 0.55
C GLU A 97 16.25 27.02 0.35
N LEU A 98 15.14 27.35 1.03
CA LEU A 98 13.87 26.65 0.84
C LEU A 98 13.32 26.81 -0.60
N ARG A 99 13.51 27.97 -1.23
CA ARG A 99 13.15 28.16 -2.65
C ARG A 99 14.03 27.31 -3.57
N GLN A 100 15.32 27.21 -3.28
CA GLN A 100 16.24 26.38 -4.05
C GLN A 100 15.88 24.89 -3.96
N MET A 101 15.59 24.40 -2.74
CA MET A 101 15.15 23.02 -2.52
C MET A 101 13.85 22.69 -3.29
N ARG A 102 12.83 23.56 -3.21
CA ARG A 102 11.59 23.37 -3.98
C ARG A 102 11.77 23.48 -5.49
N LYS A 103 12.82 24.15 -5.92
CA LYS A 103 13.11 24.35 -7.33
C LYS A 103 13.82 23.14 -7.93
N GLU A 104 14.65 22.44 -7.16
CA GLU A 104 15.53 21.37 -7.68
C GLU A 104 15.18 19.98 -7.17
N LYS A 105 14.68 19.85 -5.94
CA LYS A 105 14.55 18.56 -5.25
C LYS A 105 13.13 18.06 -5.09
N ILE A 106 12.15 18.97 -5.01
CA ILE A 106 10.75 18.65 -4.69
C ILE A 106 9.82 19.11 -5.81
N SER A 107 8.99 18.20 -6.32
CA SER A 107 7.80 18.54 -7.12
C SER A 107 6.53 18.26 -6.34
N MET A 108 5.49 19.05 -6.60
CA MET A 108 4.18 18.86 -5.97
C MET A 108 3.07 18.72 -7.01
N VAL A 109 2.25 17.69 -6.85
CA VAL A 109 1.02 17.44 -7.60
C VAL A 109 -0.16 17.64 -6.66
N PHE A 110 -1.00 18.63 -6.98
CA PHE A 110 -2.14 19.01 -6.14
C PHE A 110 -3.43 18.27 -6.56
N GLN A 111 -4.35 18.09 -5.61
CA GLN A 111 -5.68 17.52 -5.82
C GLN A 111 -6.47 18.23 -6.94
N HIS A 112 -6.44 19.56 -6.95
CA HIS A 112 -6.88 20.35 -8.09
C HIS A 112 -5.64 20.75 -8.88
N PHE A 113 -5.61 20.38 -10.17
CA PHE A 113 -4.41 20.33 -11.03
C PHE A 113 -3.57 21.61 -11.09
N ALA A 114 -4.10 22.74 -10.61
CA ALA A 114 -3.40 24.02 -10.46
C ALA A 114 -2.66 24.41 -11.74
N LEU A 115 -3.27 24.11 -12.89
CA LEU A 115 -2.74 24.51 -14.19
C LEU A 115 -2.98 26.00 -14.36
N LEU A 116 -2.00 26.66 -14.97
CA LEU A 116 -2.06 28.07 -15.30
C LEU A 116 -2.93 28.20 -16.56
N PRO A 117 -4.14 28.76 -16.48
CA PRO A 117 -5.12 28.71 -17.56
C PRO A 117 -4.74 29.57 -18.77
N HIS A 118 -3.84 30.54 -18.56
CA HIS A 118 -3.32 31.45 -19.58
C HIS A 118 -2.06 30.91 -20.27
N LEU A 119 -1.56 29.74 -19.85
CA LEU A 119 -0.42 29.06 -20.47
C LEU A 119 -0.91 27.85 -21.26
N THR A 120 -0.19 27.49 -22.31
CA THR A 120 -0.42 26.25 -23.06
C THR A 120 -0.05 25.02 -22.24
N VAL A 121 -0.37 23.82 -22.74
CA VAL A 121 0.01 22.55 -22.13
C VAL A 121 1.53 22.42 -22.04
N ALA A 122 2.25 22.73 -23.11
CA ALA A 122 3.71 22.70 -23.12
C ALA A 122 4.32 23.73 -22.16
N GLU A 123 3.73 24.94 -22.07
CA GLU A 123 4.18 25.98 -21.13
C GLU A 123 3.91 25.59 -19.67
N ASN A 124 2.78 24.94 -19.38
CA ASN A 124 2.50 24.40 -18.06
C ASN A 124 3.51 23.33 -17.67
N ALA A 125 3.81 22.40 -18.58
CA ALA A 125 4.81 21.35 -18.35
C ALA A 125 6.23 21.93 -18.17
N ALA A 126 6.61 22.93 -18.97
CA ALA A 126 7.92 23.60 -18.90
C ALA A 126 8.06 24.62 -17.75
N TYR A 127 6.99 24.91 -17.00
CA TYR A 127 6.94 26.05 -16.07
C TYR A 127 8.03 26.00 -14.99
N ALA A 128 8.29 24.82 -14.42
CA ALA A 128 9.33 24.66 -13.42
C ALA A 128 10.73 24.93 -14.00
N LEU A 129 10.96 24.51 -15.24
CA LEU A 129 12.22 24.70 -15.96
C LEU A 129 12.44 26.17 -16.35
N ASP A 130 11.37 26.91 -16.64
CA ASP A 130 11.41 28.37 -16.84
C ASP A 130 11.87 29.09 -15.56
N ILE A 131 11.30 28.73 -14.41
CA ILE A 131 11.76 29.23 -13.09
C ILE A 131 13.21 28.79 -12.80
N GLN A 132 13.64 27.66 -13.38
CA GLN A 132 15.03 27.23 -13.35
C GLN A 132 16.00 28.08 -14.19
N GLY A 133 15.48 28.93 -15.07
CA GLY A 133 16.30 29.70 -16.00
C GLY A 133 16.82 28.84 -17.16
N MET A 134 16.22 27.68 -17.40
CA MET A 134 16.58 26.79 -18.51
C MET A 134 16.25 27.47 -19.84
N PRO A 135 17.14 27.38 -20.85
CA PRO A 135 16.89 27.93 -22.18
C PRO A 135 15.59 27.43 -22.79
N LYS A 136 14.94 28.28 -23.59
CA LYS A 136 13.62 28.01 -24.16
C LYS A 136 13.57 26.69 -24.93
N GLU A 137 14.53 26.44 -25.81
CA GLU A 137 14.55 25.22 -26.63
C GLU A 137 14.69 23.96 -25.75
N GLU A 138 15.61 23.97 -24.80
CA GLU A 138 15.85 22.83 -23.91
C GLU A 138 14.64 22.52 -23.02
N ARG A 139 14.02 23.55 -22.43
CA ARG A 139 12.87 23.33 -21.54
C ARG A 139 11.63 22.81 -22.28
N PHE A 140 11.41 23.24 -23.52
CA PHE A 140 10.29 22.74 -24.32
C PHE A 140 10.54 21.31 -24.80
N ALA A 141 11.78 20.95 -25.13
CA ALA A 141 12.13 19.56 -25.44
C ALA A 141 11.84 18.62 -24.25
N ARG A 142 12.31 18.98 -23.04
CA ARG A 142 12.00 18.18 -21.82
C ARG A 142 10.53 18.14 -21.48
N ALA A 143 9.81 19.24 -21.69
CA ALA A 143 8.37 19.28 -21.48
C ALA A 143 7.63 18.36 -22.46
N GLU A 144 8.08 18.29 -23.72
CA GLU A 144 7.52 17.38 -24.73
C GLU A 144 7.78 15.92 -24.38
N GLU A 145 9.01 15.56 -23.99
CA GLU A 145 9.33 14.21 -23.47
C GLU A 145 8.42 13.82 -22.29
N ALA A 146 8.22 14.74 -21.34
CA ALA A 146 7.34 14.52 -20.20
C ALA A 146 5.86 14.36 -20.61
N LEU A 147 5.41 15.10 -21.62
CA LEU A 147 4.07 14.98 -22.17
C LEU A 147 3.88 13.66 -22.92
N GLU A 148 4.89 13.18 -23.64
CA GLU A 148 4.87 11.87 -24.29
C GLU A 148 4.78 10.74 -23.28
N MET A 149 5.54 10.79 -22.18
CA MET A 149 5.50 9.79 -21.11
C MET A 149 4.10 9.64 -20.49
N VAL A 150 3.32 10.72 -20.42
CA VAL A 150 1.93 10.68 -19.94
C VAL A 150 0.90 10.49 -21.06
N GLY A 151 1.32 10.25 -22.30
CA GLY A 151 0.42 10.02 -23.43
C GLY A 151 -0.31 11.27 -23.95
N LEU A 152 0.28 12.46 -23.76
CA LEU A 152 -0.19 13.75 -24.27
C LEU A 152 0.69 14.30 -25.40
N GLY A 153 1.47 13.45 -26.09
CA GLY A 153 2.21 13.84 -27.30
C GLY A 153 1.31 14.54 -28.32
N GLY A 154 1.79 15.65 -28.89
CA GLY A 154 1.04 16.47 -29.85
C GLY A 154 -0.06 17.39 -29.27
N TRP A 155 -0.26 17.41 -27.94
CA TRP A 155 -1.22 18.31 -27.29
C TRP A 155 -0.61 19.63 -26.78
N GLY A 156 0.69 19.85 -26.99
CA GLY A 156 1.46 20.95 -26.41
C GLY A 156 0.89 22.35 -26.65
N ASP A 157 0.35 22.61 -27.84
CA ASP A 157 -0.19 23.92 -28.25
C ASP A 157 -1.60 24.23 -27.73
N ARG A 158 -2.24 23.28 -27.04
CA ARG A 158 -3.58 23.48 -26.49
C ARG A 158 -3.53 24.22 -25.16
N PHE A 159 -4.63 24.85 -24.79
CA PHE A 159 -4.84 25.43 -23.46
C PHE A 159 -5.56 24.44 -22.53
N PRO A 160 -5.34 24.52 -21.21
CA PRO A 160 -6.01 23.65 -20.24
C PRO A 160 -7.53 23.59 -20.38
N VAL A 161 -8.19 24.69 -20.77
CA VAL A 161 -9.66 24.74 -20.97
C VAL A 161 -10.14 23.77 -22.06
N GLN A 162 -9.27 23.42 -23.01
CA GLN A 162 -9.57 22.52 -24.14
C GLN A 162 -9.39 21.04 -23.79
N LEU A 163 -8.98 20.73 -22.55
CA LEU A 163 -8.66 19.39 -22.09
C LEU A 163 -9.76 18.79 -21.21
N SER A 164 -9.91 17.47 -21.26
CA SER A 164 -10.70 16.73 -20.28
C SER A 164 -10.06 16.79 -18.88
N GLY A 165 -10.81 16.39 -17.83
CA GLY A 165 -10.28 16.34 -16.46
C GLY A 165 -9.03 15.47 -16.33
N GLY A 166 -9.08 14.25 -16.89
CA GLY A 166 -7.94 13.33 -16.90
C GLY A 166 -6.73 13.87 -17.66
N MET A 167 -6.95 14.56 -18.77
CA MET A 167 -5.84 15.19 -19.52
C MET A 167 -5.20 16.33 -18.72
N LYS A 168 -5.99 17.19 -18.05
CA LYS A 168 -5.44 18.24 -17.16
C LYS A 168 -4.57 17.65 -16.07
N GLN A 169 -4.94 16.49 -15.55
CA GLN A 169 -4.15 15.79 -14.56
C GLN A 169 -2.82 15.30 -15.10
N ARG A 170 -2.84 14.67 -16.28
CA ARG A 170 -1.62 14.25 -16.98
C ARG A 170 -0.67 15.41 -17.24
N VAL A 171 -1.18 16.61 -17.56
CA VAL A 171 -0.34 17.82 -17.65
C VAL A 171 0.27 18.19 -16.29
N GLY A 172 -0.48 18.08 -15.19
CA GLY A 172 0.04 18.31 -13.84
C GLY A 172 1.15 17.34 -13.45
N LEU A 173 1.03 16.07 -13.84
CA LEU A 173 2.05 15.04 -13.66
C LEU A 173 3.26 15.31 -14.57
N ALA A 174 3.04 15.60 -15.85
CA ALA A 174 4.11 15.96 -16.78
C ALA A 174 4.92 17.17 -16.30
N ARG A 175 4.27 18.18 -15.71
CA ARG A 175 4.95 19.33 -15.08
C ARG A 175 5.88 18.90 -13.94
N ALA A 176 5.44 17.98 -13.10
CA ALA A 176 6.27 17.45 -12.01
C ALA A 176 7.43 16.58 -12.53
N LEU A 177 7.20 15.81 -13.59
CA LEU A 177 8.22 14.97 -14.23
C LEU A 177 9.28 15.81 -14.96
N ALA A 178 8.84 16.79 -15.75
CA ALA A 178 9.71 17.68 -16.52
C ALA A 178 10.67 18.46 -15.60
N ALA A 179 10.23 18.81 -14.39
CA ALA A 179 11.06 19.48 -13.39
C ALA A 179 12.30 18.68 -12.97
N GLY A 180 12.30 17.35 -13.20
CA GLY A 180 13.45 16.49 -12.93
C GLY A 180 13.72 16.21 -11.44
N SER A 181 12.89 16.72 -10.54
CA SER A 181 13.05 16.57 -9.08
C SER A 181 13.10 15.12 -8.62
N GLU A 182 13.88 14.84 -7.58
CA GLU A 182 14.05 13.49 -7.01
C GLU A 182 12.85 13.04 -6.17
N ILE A 183 12.15 14.00 -5.54
CA ILE A 183 11.02 13.75 -4.66
C ILE A 183 9.74 14.32 -5.26
N MET A 184 8.69 13.51 -5.33
CA MET A 184 7.36 13.90 -5.77
C MET A 184 6.36 13.80 -4.62
N LEU A 185 5.70 14.92 -4.32
CA LEU A 185 4.66 15.02 -3.30
C LEU A 185 3.30 15.09 -3.98
N MET A 186 2.43 14.12 -3.75
CA MET A 186 1.11 14.02 -4.40
C MET A 186 -0.01 14.10 -3.34
N ASP A 187 -0.84 15.15 -3.40
CA ASP A 187 -1.95 15.37 -2.46
C ASP A 187 -3.29 14.99 -3.11
N GLU A 188 -3.81 13.78 -2.84
CA GLU A 188 -5.06 13.25 -3.40
C GLU A 188 -5.17 13.39 -4.92
N ALA A 189 -4.06 13.21 -5.63
CA ALA A 189 -3.97 13.53 -7.05
C ALA A 189 -5.06 12.81 -7.86
N PHE A 190 -5.35 11.53 -7.56
CA PHE A 190 -6.27 10.70 -8.34
C PHE A 190 -7.74 10.74 -7.85
N SER A 191 -8.06 11.52 -6.80
CA SER A 191 -9.38 11.44 -6.15
C SER A 191 -10.55 11.92 -7.03
N ALA A 192 -10.29 12.81 -7.98
CA ALA A 192 -11.31 13.42 -8.82
C ALA A 192 -11.50 12.69 -10.17
N LEU A 193 -10.84 11.56 -10.37
CA LEU A 193 -10.86 10.81 -11.62
C LEU A 193 -11.95 9.75 -11.65
N ASP A 194 -12.46 9.48 -12.85
CA ASP A 194 -13.26 8.29 -13.10
C ASP A 194 -12.42 7.00 -12.90
N PRO A 195 -13.06 5.86 -12.59
CA PRO A 195 -12.33 4.63 -12.24
C PRO A 195 -11.39 4.09 -13.33
N LEU A 196 -11.69 4.31 -14.62
CA LEU A 196 -10.85 3.82 -15.72
C LEU A 196 -9.59 4.66 -15.85
N ILE A 197 -9.75 5.99 -15.91
CA ILE A 197 -8.62 6.91 -15.98
C ILE A 197 -7.78 6.83 -14.71
N LYS A 198 -8.41 6.65 -13.53
CA LYS A 198 -7.69 6.43 -12.26
C LYS A 198 -6.73 5.24 -12.37
N ARG A 199 -7.19 4.09 -12.86
CA ARG A 199 -6.35 2.89 -13.01
C ARG A 199 -5.20 3.08 -14.00
N GLU A 200 -5.47 3.73 -15.12
CA GLU A 200 -4.43 4.04 -16.13
C GLU A 200 -3.35 4.97 -15.54
N MET A 201 -3.75 5.98 -14.76
CA MET A 201 -2.80 6.90 -14.10
C MET A 201 -1.97 6.23 -13.02
N GLN A 202 -2.55 5.30 -12.27
CA GLN A 202 -1.82 4.50 -11.30
C GLN A 202 -0.77 3.61 -11.97
N GLU A 203 -1.10 2.97 -13.10
CA GLU A 203 -0.16 2.16 -13.87
C GLU A 203 0.98 3.00 -14.44
N GLN A 204 0.66 4.17 -14.99
CA GLN A 204 1.68 5.11 -15.44
C GLN A 204 2.60 5.55 -14.29
N LEU A 205 2.05 5.83 -13.10
CA LEU A 205 2.86 6.21 -11.94
C LEU A 205 3.84 5.11 -11.55
N LEU A 206 3.38 3.85 -11.52
CA LEU A 206 4.23 2.68 -11.23
C LEU A 206 5.33 2.51 -12.28
N GLN A 207 4.99 2.62 -13.56
CA GLN A 207 5.98 2.55 -14.66
C GLN A 207 7.01 3.70 -14.59
N LEU A 208 6.57 4.90 -14.21
CA LEU A 208 7.45 6.05 -14.05
C LEU A 208 8.37 5.89 -12.85
N GLN A 209 7.86 5.40 -11.73
CA GLN A 209 8.67 5.12 -10.56
C GLN A 209 9.71 4.04 -10.87
N SER A 210 9.32 2.95 -11.56
CA SER A 210 10.25 1.86 -11.90
C SER A 210 11.35 2.28 -12.88
N SER A 211 11.05 3.21 -13.79
CA SER A 211 11.99 3.68 -14.81
C SER A 211 12.90 4.83 -14.33
N LEU A 212 12.40 5.71 -13.46
CA LEU A 212 13.09 6.93 -13.04
C LEU A 212 13.58 6.89 -11.59
N ASN A 213 13.24 5.84 -10.84
CA ASN A 213 13.57 5.64 -9.42
C ASN A 213 13.25 6.86 -8.55
N LYS A 214 12.08 7.47 -8.77
CA LYS A 214 11.62 8.67 -8.05
C LYS A 214 11.09 8.28 -6.67
N THR A 215 11.38 9.11 -5.67
CA THR A 215 10.78 8.97 -4.34
C THR A 215 9.43 9.66 -4.35
N ILE A 216 8.37 8.97 -3.95
CA ILE A 216 7.00 9.49 -4.03
C ILE A 216 6.37 9.46 -2.63
N VAL A 217 5.91 10.62 -2.15
CA VAL A 217 5.01 10.68 -0.98
C VAL A 217 3.60 10.93 -1.50
N PHE A 218 2.75 9.92 -1.38
CA PHE A 218 1.43 9.89 -2.00
C PHE A 218 0.32 9.92 -0.94
N ILE A 219 -0.56 10.92 -0.97
CA ILE A 219 -1.74 10.97 -0.10
C ILE A 219 -2.95 10.44 -0.83
N THR A 220 -3.67 9.55 -0.16
CA THR A 220 -5.02 9.15 -0.57
C THR A 220 -5.93 8.88 0.62
N HIS A 221 -7.22 8.85 0.35
CA HIS A 221 -8.23 8.32 1.26
C HIS A 221 -8.77 6.95 0.78
N ASP A 222 -8.37 6.50 -0.42
CA ASP A 222 -8.76 5.23 -1.00
C ASP A 222 -7.75 4.16 -0.64
N LEU A 223 -8.22 3.12 0.03
CA LEU A 223 -7.37 2.05 0.52
C LEU A 223 -6.87 1.12 -0.59
N ASN A 224 -7.70 0.84 -1.60
CA ASN A 224 -7.26 0.02 -2.74
C ASN A 224 -6.12 0.70 -3.50
N GLU A 225 -6.15 2.03 -3.54
CA GLU A 225 -5.07 2.81 -4.12
C GLU A 225 -3.81 2.79 -3.26
N ALA A 226 -3.93 2.91 -1.94
CA ALA A 226 -2.80 2.79 -1.03
C ALA A 226 -2.12 1.42 -1.15
N MET A 227 -2.92 0.36 -1.18
CA MET A 227 -2.43 -1.02 -1.27
C MET A 227 -1.81 -1.35 -2.64
N ARG A 228 -2.33 -0.74 -3.72
CA ARG A 228 -1.82 -0.97 -5.08
C ARG A 228 -0.52 -0.21 -5.36
N LEU A 229 -0.38 0.99 -4.81
CA LEU A 229 0.74 1.89 -5.13
C LEU A 229 1.85 1.88 -4.09
N GLY A 230 1.53 1.67 -2.82
CA GLY A 230 2.45 1.94 -1.72
C GLY A 230 3.35 0.77 -1.38
N ASP A 231 4.65 1.04 -1.32
CA ASP A 231 5.62 0.12 -0.72
C ASP A 231 5.43 0.07 0.80
N ARG A 232 5.23 1.25 1.41
CA ARG A 232 4.86 1.42 2.81
C ARG A 232 3.73 2.43 2.95
N ILE A 233 2.92 2.18 3.97
CA ILE A 233 1.67 2.89 4.21
C ILE A 233 1.69 3.42 5.64
N ALA A 234 1.56 4.74 5.79
CA ALA A 234 1.33 5.42 7.05
C ALA A 234 -0.17 5.73 7.22
N VAL A 235 -0.80 5.06 8.17
CA VAL A 235 -2.20 5.31 8.53
C VAL A 235 -2.25 6.47 9.51
N MET A 236 -2.99 7.54 9.17
CA MET A 236 -3.20 8.70 10.01
C MET A 236 -4.62 8.77 10.58
N ARG A 237 -4.72 9.11 11.86
CA ARG A 237 -5.96 9.40 12.56
C ARG A 237 -5.75 10.58 13.52
N ASP A 238 -6.67 11.53 13.51
CA ASP A 238 -6.68 12.64 14.46
C ASP A 238 -5.35 13.42 14.57
N GLY A 239 -4.64 13.56 13.44
CA GLY A 239 -3.34 14.23 13.36
C GLY A 239 -2.14 13.37 13.73
N ARG A 240 -2.36 12.14 14.21
CA ARG A 240 -1.30 11.19 14.58
C ARG A 240 -1.13 10.12 13.52
N ILE A 241 0.10 9.64 13.36
CA ILE A 241 0.35 8.38 12.65
C ILE A 241 0.06 7.25 13.64
N VAL A 242 -0.84 6.34 13.28
CA VAL A 242 -1.26 5.23 14.15
C VAL A 242 -0.56 3.91 13.80
N GLN A 243 -0.14 3.75 12.55
CA GLN A 243 0.63 2.59 12.08
C GLN A 243 1.42 2.98 10.84
N ILE A 244 2.63 2.43 10.71
CA ILE A 244 3.42 2.42 9.48
C ILE A 244 3.81 0.98 9.21
N GLY A 245 3.57 0.50 8.00
CA GLY A 245 3.97 -0.86 7.60
C GLY A 245 3.79 -1.07 6.11
N THR A 246 4.15 -2.25 5.62
CA THR A 246 3.81 -2.68 4.27
C THR A 246 2.30 -2.87 4.12
N ALA A 247 1.83 -2.98 2.88
CA ALA A 247 0.43 -3.33 2.60
C ALA A 247 -0.01 -4.61 3.34
N GLU A 248 0.87 -5.62 3.40
CA GLU A 248 0.62 -6.88 4.07
C GLU A 248 0.54 -6.73 5.60
N GLU A 249 1.48 -6.01 6.22
CA GLU A 249 1.49 -5.76 7.67
C GLU A 249 0.25 -5.00 8.12
N VAL A 250 -0.19 -4.00 7.34
CA VAL A 250 -1.39 -3.22 7.64
C VAL A 250 -2.68 -4.07 7.54
N LEU A 251 -2.69 -5.08 6.67
CA LEU A 251 -3.84 -5.98 6.48
C LEU A 251 -3.89 -7.14 7.48
N ASN A 252 -2.75 -7.75 7.77
CA ASN A 252 -2.65 -8.95 8.60
C ASN A 252 -2.50 -8.61 10.09
N ASP A 253 -1.78 -7.53 10.41
CA ASP A 253 -1.46 -7.13 11.77
C ASP A 253 -1.86 -5.66 12.03
N PRO A 254 -3.17 -5.32 12.00
CA PRO A 254 -3.63 -3.97 12.27
C PRO A 254 -3.31 -3.57 13.72
N ALA A 255 -2.70 -2.40 13.91
CA ALA A 255 -2.20 -1.95 15.21
C ALA A 255 -3.30 -1.63 16.24
N ASN A 256 -4.54 -1.39 15.78
CA ASN A 256 -5.70 -1.13 16.64
C ASN A 256 -7.01 -1.32 15.86
N ASP A 257 -8.14 -1.30 16.58
CA ASP A 257 -9.49 -1.47 16.03
C ASP A 257 -9.82 -0.49 14.91
N TYR A 258 -9.29 0.74 14.96
CA TYR A 258 -9.52 1.69 13.88
C TYR A 258 -8.83 1.28 12.59
N VAL A 259 -7.59 0.79 12.66
CA VAL A 259 -6.92 0.27 11.46
C VAL A 259 -7.65 -0.98 10.96
N ALA A 260 -8.04 -1.88 11.86
CA ALA A 260 -8.78 -3.10 11.51
C ALA A 260 -10.11 -2.79 10.79
N GLN A 261 -10.88 -1.82 11.29
CA GLN A 261 -12.11 -1.36 10.64
C GLN A 261 -11.82 -0.70 9.30
N PHE A 262 -10.73 0.06 9.20
CA PHE A 262 -10.37 0.77 7.97
C PHE A 262 -10.02 -0.20 6.84
N VAL A 263 -9.45 -1.37 7.17
CA VAL A 263 -9.02 -2.38 6.19
C VAL A 263 -10.03 -3.50 5.94
N ALA A 264 -11.20 -3.46 6.59
CA ALA A 264 -12.21 -4.51 6.52
C ALA A 264 -12.72 -4.76 5.08
N ASP A 265 -12.92 -3.70 4.31
CA ASP A 265 -13.50 -3.77 2.96
C ASP A 265 -12.46 -3.94 1.83
N VAL A 266 -11.20 -4.22 2.17
CA VAL A 266 -10.15 -4.44 1.16
C VAL A 266 -10.29 -5.83 0.58
N ASP A 267 -10.28 -5.91 -0.75
CA ASP A 267 -10.09 -7.16 -1.45
C ASP A 267 -8.65 -7.65 -1.28
N ARG A 268 -8.42 -8.42 -0.20
CA ARG A 268 -7.09 -8.95 0.13
C ARG A 268 -6.54 -9.89 -0.94
N THR A 269 -7.39 -10.46 -1.81
CA THR A 269 -6.93 -11.38 -2.86
C THR A 269 -6.08 -10.69 -3.93
N ARG A 270 -6.18 -9.37 -4.02
CA ARG A 270 -5.46 -8.52 -4.97
C ARG A 270 -4.30 -7.76 -4.36
N VAL A 271 -3.99 -8.03 -3.09
CA VAL A 271 -2.93 -7.37 -2.32
C VAL A 271 -1.95 -8.41 -1.77
N LEU A 272 -2.47 -9.48 -1.17
CA LEU A 272 -1.64 -10.56 -0.65
C LEU A 272 -1.08 -11.39 -1.80
N THR A 273 0.13 -11.89 -1.59
CA THR A 273 0.89 -12.66 -2.57
C THR A 273 1.00 -14.12 -2.13
N ALA A 274 1.53 -14.97 -3.01
CA ALA A 274 1.83 -16.36 -2.68
C ALA A 274 2.75 -16.46 -1.46
N SER A 275 3.72 -15.55 -1.34
CA SER A 275 4.65 -15.49 -0.20
C SER A 275 3.95 -15.27 1.14
N SER A 276 2.83 -14.53 1.17
CA SER A 276 2.11 -14.20 2.40
C SER A 276 1.35 -15.38 3.00
N ILE A 277 1.06 -16.42 2.20
CA ILE A 277 0.29 -17.60 2.64
C ILE A 277 1.04 -18.92 2.42
N MET A 278 2.24 -18.91 1.84
CA MET A 278 2.97 -20.13 1.55
C MET A 278 3.45 -20.83 2.83
N GLU A 279 3.54 -22.14 2.73
CA GLU A 279 4.05 -23.01 3.78
C GLU A 279 5.36 -23.69 3.31
N PRO A 280 6.21 -24.14 4.24
CA PRO A 280 7.41 -24.89 3.88
C PRO A 280 7.07 -26.16 3.07
N ALA A 281 7.80 -26.38 1.97
CA ALA A 281 7.65 -27.58 1.16
C ALA A 281 8.09 -28.83 1.94
N GLN A 282 7.15 -29.62 2.45
CA GLN A 282 7.46 -30.83 3.21
C GLN A 282 7.92 -32.02 2.33
N PHE A 283 7.55 -31.98 1.05
CA PHE A 283 7.60 -33.11 0.13
C PHE A 283 8.62 -32.87 -0.97
N VAL A 284 9.90 -33.04 -0.65
CA VAL A 284 11.02 -32.72 -1.54
C VAL A 284 11.97 -33.91 -1.68
N VAL A 285 12.43 -34.17 -2.91
CA VAL A 285 13.48 -35.14 -3.24
C VAL A 285 14.55 -34.47 -4.10
N ASN A 286 15.77 -35.02 -4.07
CA ASN A 286 16.86 -34.53 -4.89
C ASN A 286 16.73 -35.04 -6.34
N ALA A 287 16.65 -34.14 -7.33
CA ALA A 287 16.53 -34.47 -8.74
C ALA A 287 17.72 -35.28 -9.27
N ASP A 288 18.91 -35.08 -8.69
CA ASP A 288 20.14 -35.80 -9.03
C ASP A 288 20.27 -37.15 -8.28
N SER A 289 19.27 -37.53 -7.48
CA SER A 289 19.24 -38.82 -6.78
C SER A 289 18.71 -39.94 -7.67
N GLY A 290 18.92 -41.17 -7.23
CA GLY A 290 18.38 -42.35 -7.91
C GLY A 290 16.93 -42.65 -7.50
N PRO A 291 16.15 -43.35 -8.34
CA PRO A 291 14.76 -43.75 -8.02
C PRO A 291 14.60 -44.49 -6.68
N ARG A 292 15.62 -45.22 -6.22
CA ARG A 292 15.59 -45.93 -4.91
C ARG A 292 15.58 -44.98 -3.72
N GLU A 293 16.31 -43.87 -3.80
CA GLU A 293 16.36 -42.87 -2.75
C GLU A 293 15.03 -42.11 -2.69
N ALA A 294 14.51 -41.68 -3.84
CA ALA A 294 13.17 -41.10 -3.94
C ALA A 294 12.09 -42.05 -3.39
N GLN A 295 12.15 -43.34 -3.74
CA GLN A 295 11.23 -44.35 -3.22
C GLN A 295 11.32 -44.51 -1.70
N TYR A 296 12.53 -44.47 -1.14
CA TYR A 296 12.73 -44.54 0.31
C TYR A 296 12.10 -43.32 1.00
N THR A 297 12.40 -42.11 0.52
CA THR A 297 11.88 -40.85 1.06
C THR A 297 10.35 -40.78 0.95
N MET A 298 9.77 -41.17 -0.20
CA MET A 298 8.32 -41.26 -0.38
C MET A 298 7.68 -42.27 0.56
N ARG A 299 8.30 -43.42 0.78
CA ARG A 299 7.80 -44.43 1.73
C ARG A 299 7.89 -43.94 3.17
N GLU A 300 9.02 -43.36 3.57
CA GLU A 300 9.22 -42.87 4.93
C GLU A 300 8.18 -41.80 5.29
N LYS A 301 7.93 -40.88 4.36
CA LYS A 301 6.99 -39.76 4.55
C LYS A 301 5.56 -40.07 4.08
N GLN A 302 5.28 -41.29 3.62
CA GLN A 302 3.96 -41.72 3.11
C GLN A 302 3.38 -40.81 2.01
N MET A 303 4.19 -40.47 1.01
CA MET A 303 3.85 -39.51 -0.05
C MET A 303 3.59 -40.20 -1.38
N VAL A 304 2.61 -39.69 -2.13
CA VAL A 304 2.28 -40.12 -3.50
C VAL A 304 2.99 -39.30 -4.59
N ALA A 305 3.52 -38.13 -4.22
CA ALA A 305 4.30 -37.27 -5.09
C ALA A 305 5.31 -36.44 -4.27
N ALA A 306 6.38 -35.98 -4.90
CA ALA A 306 7.36 -35.08 -4.29
C ALA A 306 7.95 -34.10 -5.31
N PHE A 307 8.25 -32.88 -4.88
CA PHE A 307 8.96 -31.89 -5.68
C PHE A 307 10.42 -32.32 -5.86
N ALA A 308 10.88 -32.40 -7.10
CA ALA A 308 12.27 -32.68 -7.44
C ALA A 308 13.06 -31.36 -7.46
N VAL A 309 14.05 -31.23 -6.57
CA VAL A 309 14.92 -30.04 -6.48
C VAL A 309 16.39 -30.42 -6.68
N GLY A 310 17.21 -29.48 -7.17
CA GLY A 310 18.64 -29.70 -7.35
C GLY A 310 19.40 -29.97 -6.04
N ARG A 311 20.67 -30.40 -6.15
CA ARG A 311 21.55 -30.86 -5.03
C ARG A 311 21.74 -29.88 -3.86
N ARG A 312 21.21 -28.65 -3.92
CA ARG A 312 21.23 -27.67 -2.82
C ARG A 312 19.87 -26.98 -2.59
N GLY A 313 18.77 -27.52 -3.12
CA GLY A 313 17.47 -26.84 -3.11
C GLY A 313 17.44 -25.59 -4.00
N ASP A 314 18.38 -25.52 -4.94
CA ASP A 314 18.70 -24.36 -5.77
C ASP A 314 17.78 -24.17 -6.98
N LYS A 315 17.04 -25.20 -7.38
CA LYS A 315 16.08 -25.07 -8.47
C LYS A 315 14.99 -26.10 -8.36
N LEU A 316 13.75 -25.71 -8.67
CA LEU A 316 12.66 -26.64 -8.91
C LEU A 316 12.82 -27.27 -10.31
N HIS A 317 12.97 -28.59 -10.37
CA HIS A 317 13.03 -29.34 -11.63
C HIS A 317 11.66 -29.88 -12.05
N GLY A 318 10.76 -30.12 -11.09
CA GLY A 318 9.43 -30.63 -11.37
C GLY A 318 8.88 -31.45 -10.20
N VAL A 319 8.00 -32.39 -10.50
CA VAL A 319 7.40 -33.34 -9.55
C VAL A 319 7.69 -34.76 -10.02
N VAL A 320 7.87 -35.68 -9.07
CA VAL A 320 7.91 -37.11 -9.33
C VAL A 320 6.76 -37.80 -8.61
N HIS A 321 6.10 -38.74 -9.30
CA HIS A 321 5.02 -39.55 -8.74
C HIS A 321 5.50 -40.94 -8.31
N ASP A 322 4.88 -41.50 -7.28
CA ASP A 322 5.23 -42.79 -6.70
C ASP A 322 5.17 -43.94 -7.73
N GLN A 323 4.18 -43.95 -8.63
CA GLN A 323 4.03 -44.96 -9.67
C GLN A 323 5.20 -44.96 -10.66
N ASP A 324 5.67 -43.78 -11.06
CA ASP A 324 6.79 -43.63 -11.98
C ASP A 324 8.11 -43.99 -11.31
N VAL A 325 8.27 -43.60 -10.04
CA VAL A 325 9.42 -43.99 -9.21
C VAL A 325 9.49 -45.50 -9.03
N VAL A 326 8.38 -46.17 -8.71
CA VAL A 326 8.32 -47.64 -8.59
C VAL A 326 8.67 -48.30 -9.92
N SER A 327 8.16 -47.78 -11.04
CA SER A 327 8.44 -48.29 -12.38
C SER A 327 9.93 -48.13 -12.75
N ALA A 328 10.52 -46.98 -12.44
CA ALA A 328 11.94 -46.70 -12.65
C ALA A 328 12.85 -47.62 -11.81
N VAL A 329 12.50 -47.88 -10.55
CA VAL A 329 13.21 -48.84 -9.70
C VAL A 329 13.17 -50.25 -10.30
N ARG A 330 12.03 -50.68 -10.85
CA ARG A 330 11.87 -52.01 -11.49
C ARG A 330 12.70 -52.13 -12.78
N ARG A 331 12.82 -51.04 -13.55
CA ARG A 331 13.65 -50.98 -14.77
C ARG A 331 15.15 -50.93 -14.46
N GLY A 332 15.52 -50.57 -13.23
CA GLY A 332 16.92 -50.39 -12.83
C GLY A 332 17.50 -49.04 -13.24
N ASP A 333 16.63 -48.04 -13.43
CA ASP A 333 17.03 -46.67 -13.79
C ASP A 333 17.91 -46.07 -12.69
N LYS A 334 18.91 -45.27 -13.10
CA LYS A 334 19.88 -44.63 -12.19
C LYS A 334 19.60 -43.16 -11.90
N SER A 335 18.63 -42.57 -12.60
CA SER A 335 18.29 -41.16 -12.56
C SER A 335 16.77 -40.97 -12.54
N LEU A 336 16.32 -39.87 -11.95
CA LEU A 336 14.93 -39.42 -11.99
C LEU A 336 14.59 -38.63 -13.26
N GLU A 337 15.57 -38.18 -14.04
CA GLU A 337 15.40 -37.25 -15.17
C GLU A 337 14.28 -37.63 -16.16
N GLY A 338 14.11 -38.92 -16.45
CA GLY A 338 13.07 -39.40 -17.37
C GLY A 338 11.67 -39.56 -16.77
N ILE A 339 11.51 -39.29 -15.47
CA ILE A 339 10.23 -39.40 -14.75
C ILE A 339 9.86 -38.13 -13.97
N ILE A 340 10.65 -37.06 -14.11
CA ILE A 340 10.30 -35.74 -13.57
C ILE A 340 9.27 -35.11 -14.50
N ASP A 341 8.07 -34.88 -13.98
CA ASP A 341 7.07 -34.05 -14.63
C ASP A 341 7.42 -32.58 -14.41
N THR A 342 7.70 -31.87 -15.50
CA THR A 342 8.05 -30.45 -15.46
C THR A 342 6.84 -29.52 -15.44
N ASP A 343 5.64 -30.03 -15.75
CA ASP A 343 4.40 -29.25 -15.80
C ASP A 343 3.74 -29.19 -14.42
N VAL A 344 4.34 -28.40 -13.53
CA VAL A 344 3.97 -28.36 -12.11
C VAL A 344 3.17 -27.13 -11.70
N GLY A 345 2.79 -26.29 -12.67
CA GLY A 345 2.03 -25.06 -12.40
C GLY A 345 2.70 -24.12 -11.39
N ALA A 346 4.04 -24.02 -11.42
CA ALA A 346 4.77 -23.17 -10.48
C ALA A 346 4.39 -21.69 -10.62
N VAL A 347 4.25 -21.02 -9.47
CA VAL A 347 3.87 -19.61 -9.37
C VAL A 347 5.00 -18.80 -8.74
N HIS A 348 5.13 -17.53 -9.11
CA HIS A 348 6.12 -16.64 -8.50
C HIS A 348 5.68 -16.25 -7.07
N GLN A 349 6.62 -16.04 -6.16
CA GLN A 349 6.34 -15.64 -4.77
C GLN A 349 5.52 -14.33 -4.67
N ASP A 350 5.66 -13.44 -5.63
CA ASP A 350 4.92 -12.16 -5.72
C ASP A 350 3.58 -12.28 -6.47
N THR A 351 3.17 -13.51 -6.83
CA THR A 351 1.89 -13.74 -7.54
C THR A 351 0.73 -13.49 -6.58
N TYR A 352 -0.25 -12.69 -6.98
CA TYR A 352 -1.41 -12.38 -6.14
C TYR A 352 -2.31 -13.60 -5.92
N LEU A 353 -2.97 -13.65 -4.76
CA LEU A 353 -3.86 -14.78 -4.41
C LEU A 353 -4.96 -15.04 -5.45
N VAL A 354 -5.51 -13.98 -6.05
CA VAL A 354 -6.54 -14.09 -7.09
C VAL A 354 -6.06 -14.90 -8.30
N ASP A 355 -4.76 -14.83 -8.61
CA ASP A 355 -4.16 -15.53 -9.74
C ASP A 355 -3.73 -16.98 -9.37
N LEU A 356 -3.79 -17.35 -8.09
CA LEU A 356 -3.49 -18.72 -7.62
C LEU A 356 -4.67 -19.67 -7.78
N PHE A 357 -5.90 -19.18 -7.95
CA PHE A 357 -7.10 -20.03 -7.98
C PHE A 357 -7.14 -20.97 -9.19
N ALA A 358 -6.87 -20.44 -10.38
CA ALA A 358 -6.88 -21.26 -11.60
C ALA A 358 -5.78 -22.34 -11.55
N PRO A 359 -4.50 -22.00 -11.28
CA PRO A 359 -3.46 -23.01 -11.11
C PRO A 359 -3.79 -24.03 -10.01
N SER A 360 -4.33 -23.59 -8.86
CA SER A 360 -4.67 -24.48 -7.73
C SER A 360 -5.84 -25.41 -8.03
N ALA A 361 -6.72 -25.05 -8.97
CA ALA A 361 -7.83 -25.88 -9.38
C ALA A 361 -7.40 -26.95 -10.40
N GLU A 362 -6.44 -26.61 -11.26
CA GLU A 362 -5.89 -27.49 -12.29
C GLU A 362 -4.87 -28.49 -11.72
N ASN A 363 -4.18 -28.12 -10.63
CA ASN A 363 -3.16 -28.96 -10.01
C ASN A 363 -3.69 -29.70 -8.76
N PRO A 364 -3.56 -31.03 -8.68
CA PRO A 364 -3.97 -31.80 -7.50
C PRO A 364 -2.97 -31.67 -6.33
N LEU A 365 -1.77 -31.19 -6.59
CA LEU A 365 -0.73 -30.95 -5.59
C LEU A 365 -0.74 -29.50 -5.11
N PRO A 366 -0.18 -29.20 -3.92
CA PRO A 366 0.10 -27.82 -3.51
C PRO A 366 0.87 -27.08 -4.60
N LEU A 367 0.53 -25.80 -4.83
CA LEU A 367 1.22 -25.01 -5.85
C LEU A 367 2.66 -24.73 -5.40
N PRO A 368 3.68 -25.09 -6.20
CA PRO A 368 5.05 -24.73 -5.87
C PRO A 368 5.27 -23.23 -6.08
N VAL A 369 5.83 -22.57 -5.06
CA VAL A 369 6.17 -21.15 -5.08
C VAL A 369 7.66 -20.99 -5.35
N ILE A 370 8.00 -20.17 -6.35
CA ILE A 370 9.39 -19.93 -6.75
C ILE A 370 9.78 -18.45 -6.72
N ASP A 371 11.09 -18.19 -6.58
CA ASP A 371 11.68 -16.85 -6.72
C ASP A 371 12.24 -16.60 -8.15
N ASP A 372 12.87 -15.45 -8.34
CA ASP A 372 13.52 -15.04 -9.60
C ASP A 372 14.58 -16.02 -10.09
N GLU A 373 15.26 -16.73 -9.19
CA GLU A 373 16.24 -17.78 -9.52
C GLU A 373 15.61 -19.15 -9.78
N LYS A 374 14.28 -19.26 -9.72
CA LYS A 374 13.50 -20.51 -9.84
C LYS A 374 13.77 -21.51 -8.71
N ARG A 375 14.17 -21.03 -7.53
CA ARG A 375 14.28 -21.84 -6.31
C ARG A 375 12.90 -22.08 -5.75
N LEU A 376 12.66 -23.28 -5.22
CA LEU A 376 11.42 -23.57 -4.48
C LEU A 376 11.52 -22.93 -3.09
N VAL A 377 10.78 -21.84 -2.88
CA VAL A 377 10.76 -21.10 -1.60
C VAL A 377 9.64 -21.55 -0.67
N GLY A 378 8.60 -22.17 -1.22
CA GLY A 378 7.48 -22.67 -0.45
C GLY A 378 6.45 -23.38 -1.33
N VAL A 379 5.33 -23.75 -0.72
CA VAL A 379 4.16 -24.30 -1.42
C VAL A 379 2.90 -23.64 -0.90
N VAL A 380 1.87 -23.50 -1.74
CA VAL A 380 0.54 -23.08 -1.31
C VAL A 380 -0.39 -24.30 -1.38
N PRO A 381 -0.69 -24.95 -0.24
CA PRO A 381 -1.74 -25.95 -0.19
C PRO A 381 -3.10 -25.33 -0.53
N ARG A 382 -3.94 -26.07 -1.27
CA ARG A 382 -5.29 -25.60 -1.62
C ARG A 382 -6.12 -25.25 -0.39
N VAL A 383 -5.97 -25.99 0.71
CA VAL A 383 -6.66 -25.70 1.98
C VAL A 383 -6.22 -24.36 2.57
N THR A 384 -4.94 -24.00 2.44
CA THR A 384 -4.38 -22.73 2.92
C THR A 384 -4.92 -21.57 2.09
N LEU A 385 -4.96 -21.71 0.76
CA LEU A 385 -5.58 -20.73 -0.13
C LEU A 385 -7.07 -20.52 0.19
N LEU A 386 -7.84 -21.60 0.38
CA LEU A 386 -9.27 -21.53 0.73
C LEU A 386 -9.49 -20.95 2.13
N SER A 387 -8.63 -21.28 3.09
CA SER A 387 -8.72 -20.74 4.46
C SER A 387 -8.41 -19.25 4.48
N ALA A 388 -7.44 -18.80 3.68
CA ALA A 388 -7.15 -17.39 3.48
C ALA A 388 -8.36 -16.64 2.89
N MET A 389 -9.19 -17.27 2.04
CA MET A 389 -10.46 -16.68 1.61
C MET A 389 -11.53 -16.63 2.70
N ALA A 390 -11.65 -17.69 3.50
CA ALA A 390 -12.67 -17.77 4.53
C ALA A 390 -12.42 -16.74 5.64
N SER A 391 -11.15 -16.54 6.03
CA SER A 391 -10.78 -15.48 6.97
C SER A 391 -11.04 -14.07 6.41
N ILE A 392 -10.97 -13.90 5.08
CA ILE A 392 -11.42 -12.67 4.40
C ILE A 392 -12.94 -12.50 4.53
N ALA A 393 -13.72 -13.58 4.37
CA ALA A 393 -15.19 -13.53 4.45
C ALA A 393 -15.73 -13.31 5.87
N ASP A 394 -15.07 -13.83 6.90
CA ASP A 394 -15.49 -13.67 8.31
C ASP A 394 -15.33 -12.22 8.80
N VAL A 395 -14.36 -11.45 8.28
CA VAL A 395 -14.23 -10.02 8.60
C VAL A 395 -15.44 -9.23 8.07
N VAL A 396 -15.94 -9.56 6.88
CA VAL A 396 -17.11 -8.91 6.26
C VAL A 396 -18.38 -9.16 7.08
N HIS A 397 -18.55 -10.33 7.69
CA HIS A 397 -19.74 -10.66 8.48
C HIS A 397 -19.76 -10.07 9.90
N THR A 398 -18.62 -9.68 10.46
CA THR A 398 -18.57 -9.02 11.78
C THR A 398 -18.85 -7.51 11.73
N ALA A 399 -18.67 -6.87 10.57
CA ALA A 399 -18.93 -5.43 10.38
C ALA A 399 -20.43 -5.07 10.27
N ASP A 400 -21.30 -6.04 9.94
CA ASP A 400 -22.74 -5.84 9.72
C ASP A 400 -23.62 -6.07 10.97
N SER A 401 -23.03 -6.26 12.15
CA SER A 401 -23.80 -6.31 13.40
C SER A 401 -23.85 -4.93 14.08
N PRO A 402 -24.99 -4.24 14.12
CA PRO A 402 -25.09 -3.03 14.93
C PRO A 402 -24.93 -3.41 16.40
N ALA A 403 -23.92 -2.79 17.04
CA ALA A 403 -23.74 -2.82 18.48
C ALA A 403 -25.06 -2.44 19.17
N GLN A 404 -25.65 -3.37 19.92
CA GLN A 404 -26.72 -3.04 20.85
C GLN A 404 -26.09 -2.27 22.01
N ASP A 405 -26.33 -0.96 22.00
CA ASP A 405 -25.95 -0.03 23.04
C ASP A 405 -26.42 -0.49 24.43
N ALA A 406 -25.47 -0.47 25.35
CA ALA A 406 -25.72 -0.49 26.78
C ALA A 406 -26.19 0.89 27.26
N ALA A 407 -27.14 0.85 28.22
CA ALA A 407 -27.60 1.92 29.13
C ALA A 407 -28.60 2.92 28.53
N THR A 408 -29.81 3.12 29.06
CA THR A 408 -30.17 3.49 30.44
C THR A 408 -31.71 3.42 30.57
N THR A 409 -32.31 3.06 31.70
CA THR A 409 -32.74 4.04 32.72
C THR A 409 -33.34 3.30 33.91
N GLY A 410 -32.93 3.68 35.11
CA GLY A 410 -33.57 3.25 36.35
C GLY A 410 -34.84 4.06 36.63
N VAL A 411 -35.85 3.39 37.19
CA VAL A 411 -36.88 4.03 38.01
C VAL A 411 -37.08 3.20 39.27
N THR A 412 -36.79 3.84 40.39
CA THR A 412 -37.01 3.42 41.78
C THR A 412 -38.49 3.43 42.17
N ARG A 413 -38.92 2.42 42.96
CA ARG A 413 -40.02 2.34 43.96
C ARG A 413 -40.61 0.92 43.88
N GLY A 414 -40.84 0.12 44.91
CA GLY A 414 -40.89 0.30 46.36
C GLY A 414 -41.98 -0.66 46.89
N PHE A 415 -41.63 -1.54 47.85
CA PHE A 415 -42.46 -2.33 48.77
C PHE A 415 -43.78 -3.01 48.29
N GLY A 416 -43.91 -4.31 48.57
CA GLY A 416 -45.21 -4.99 48.61
C GLY A 416 -45.13 -6.51 48.70
N THR A 417 -45.09 -7.03 49.93
CA THR A 417 -45.32 -8.43 50.32
C THR A 417 -46.76 -8.89 50.07
N GLU A 418 -46.89 -10.19 49.76
CA GLU A 418 -47.97 -11.13 50.11
C GLU A 418 -49.43 -10.94 49.63
N ALA A 419 -49.92 -12.05 49.06
CA ALA A 419 -51.27 -12.64 49.17
C ALA A 419 -52.49 -11.88 48.64
N SER A 420 -53.16 -12.47 47.63
CA SER A 420 -54.52 -13.01 47.81
C SER A 420 -55.04 -13.71 46.55
N ASN A 421 -55.73 -14.79 46.82
CA ASN A 421 -56.45 -15.72 45.94
C ASN A 421 -57.87 -15.19 45.64
N ALA A 422 -58.40 -15.45 44.44
CA ALA A 422 -59.79 -15.34 43.94
C ALA A 422 -59.76 -14.73 42.52
N GLY A 423 -60.48 -15.17 41.49
CA GLY A 423 -61.64 -16.04 41.39
C GLY A 423 -62.43 -15.56 40.15
N GLN A 424 -62.70 -16.50 39.25
CA GLN A 424 -63.84 -16.61 38.31
C GLN A 424 -64.52 -15.38 37.67
N GLY A 425 -64.81 -15.55 36.37
CA GLY A 425 -65.95 -14.95 35.63
C GLY A 425 -65.56 -13.73 34.80
N GLY A 426 -65.90 -13.59 33.51
CA GLY A 426 -66.84 -14.29 32.65
C GLY A 426 -67.14 -13.36 31.46
N ASP A 427 -67.41 -13.97 30.30
CA ASP A 427 -68.12 -13.50 29.09
C ASP A 427 -67.80 -12.14 28.43
N ALA A 428 -67.32 -12.21 27.18
CA ALA A 428 -68.13 -12.04 25.95
C ALA A 428 -67.31 -12.34 24.69
#